data_AF-A0A2W6E877-F1
#
_entry.id   AF-A0A2W6E877-F1
#
_cell.length_a   1.000
_cell.length_b   1.000
_cell.length_c   1.000
_cell.angle_alpha   90.00
_cell.angle_beta   90.00
_cell.angle_gamma   90.00
#
_symmetry.space_group_name_H-M   'P 1'
#
loop_
_entity.id
_entity.type
_entity.pdbx_description
1 polymer ?
#
loop_
_entity_poly.entity_id
_entity_poly.type
_entity_poly.pdbx_seq_one_letter_code
_entity_poly.pdbx_strand_id
1 'polypeptide(L)'
;MIGGVSAMAKAQPTPQGQKDGLLEFSDIAQRAFASTAQKLQQLGPPRITNGKQVQDTAVTFFSNAAQTVGIQRTKLAGLDANDPDFVNKASHLAGPDLGAASTQMQQLTSNKELAPAFRSAPQCQQLSSATAGHR
;
A
#
# COMPACT_ATOMS: atom_id res chain seq x y z
N MET A 1 8.82 4.47 7.90
CA MET A 1 9.32 3.72 6.74
C MET A 1 8.81 2.30 6.86
N ILE A 2 8.15 1.75 5.83
CA ILE A 2 7.68 0.36 5.84
C ILE A 2 8.92 -0.53 5.74
N GLY A 3 9.41 -1.03 6.89
CA GLY A 3 10.64 -1.82 6.99
C GLY A 3 10.60 -3.18 6.30
N GLY A 4 9.44 -3.64 5.83
CA GLY A 4 9.28 -4.94 5.18
C GLY A 4 10.00 -5.05 3.83
N VAL A 5 9.94 -4.00 3.01
CA VAL A 5 10.50 -4.04 1.64
C VAL A 5 12.04 -4.08 1.68
N SER A 6 12.62 -3.32 2.60
CA SER A 6 14.07 -3.31 2.83
C SER A 6 14.57 -4.60 3.48
N ALA A 7 13.76 -5.28 4.29
CA ALA A 7 14.14 -6.56 4.91
C ALA A 7 14.11 -7.72 3.89
N MET A 8 13.12 -7.76 3.00
CA MET A 8 13.02 -8.77 1.94
C MET A 8 14.14 -8.62 0.89
N ALA A 9 14.45 -7.38 0.50
CA ALA A 9 15.59 -7.10 -0.37
C ALA A 9 16.93 -7.43 0.31
N LYS A 10 17.08 -7.21 1.63
CA LYS A 10 18.29 -7.59 2.38
C LYS A 10 18.46 -9.11 2.57
N ALA A 11 17.39 -9.88 2.48
CA ALA A 11 17.43 -11.34 2.69
C ALA A 11 17.95 -12.12 1.48
N GLN A 12 17.92 -11.52 0.29
CA GLN A 12 18.36 -12.17 -0.95
C GLN A 12 19.86 -11.87 -1.22
N PRO A 13 20.71 -12.89 -1.36
CA PRO A 13 22.16 -12.73 -1.39
C PRO A 13 22.71 -12.19 -2.71
N THR A 14 21.92 -12.15 -3.78
CA THR A 14 22.34 -11.67 -5.11
C THR A 14 21.49 -10.48 -5.56
N PRO A 15 22.04 -9.50 -6.30
CA PRO A 15 21.27 -8.37 -6.84
C PRO A 15 20.04 -8.80 -7.64
N GLN A 16 20.15 -9.90 -8.40
CA GLN A 16 19.03 -10.49 -9.12
C GLN A 16 17.95 -11.01 -8.16
N GLY A 17 18.32 -11.73 -7.10
CA GLY A 17 17.38 -12.17 -6.08
C GLY A 17 16.70 -11.00 -5.37
N GLN A 18 17.41 -9.89 -5.15
CA GLN A 18 16.82 -8.66 -4.59
C GLN A 18 15.79 -8.04 -5.54
N LYS A 19 16.11 -7.95 -6.83
CA LYS A 19 15.19 -7.49 -7.88
C LYS A 19 13.93 -8.36 -7.93
N ASP A 20 14.10 -9.69 -7.94
CA ASP A 20 13.00 -10.63 -8.02
C ASP A 20 12.09 -10.53 -6.77
N GLY A 21 12.66 -10.43 -5.57
CA GLY A 21 11.89 -10.24 -4.34
C GLY A 21 11.12 -8.91 -4.33
N LEU A 22 11.71 -7.82 -4.85
CA LEU A 22 11.03 -6.54 -4.98
C LEU A 22 9.89 -6.58 -6.02
N LEU A 23 10.07 -7.31 -7.12
CA LEU A 23 9.03 -7.53 -8.13
C LEU A 23 7.86 -8.33 -7.57
N GLU A 24 8.15 -9.42 -6.84
CA GLU A 24 7.14 -10.24 -6.18
C GLU A 24 6.35 -9.44 -5.15
N PHE A 25 7.05 -8.68 -4.30
CA PHE A 25 6.40 -7.78 -3.34
C PHE A 25 5.47 -6.78 -4.05
N SER A 26 5.93 -6.19 -5.16
CA SER A 26 5.13 -5.25 -5.94
C SER A 26 3.89 -5.92 -6.55
N ASP A 27 4.00 -7.16 -7.04
CA ASP A 27 2.88 -7.94 -7.56
C ASP A 27 1.85 -8.28 -6.47
N ILE A 28 2.30 -8.60 -5.26
CA ILE A 28 1.42 -8.83 -4.10
C ILE A 28 0.71 -7.53 -3.71
N ALA A 29 1.46 -6.43 -3.58
CA ALA A 29 0.92 -5.13 -3.16
C ALA A 29 -0.09 -4.58 -4.18
N GLN A 30 0.22 -4.63 -5.48
CA GLN A 30 -0.69 -4.20 -6.54
C GLN A 30 -2.01 -4.97 -6.47
N ARG A 31 -1.96 -6.31 -6.35
CA ARG A 31 -3.16 -7.15 -6.25
C ARG A 31 -3.95 -6.87 -4.98
N ALA A 32 -3.28 -6.67 -3.85
CA ALA A 32 -3.95 -6.35 -2.59
C ALA A 32 -4.72 -5.03 -2.68
N PHE A 33 -4.11 -3.98 -3.24
CA PHE A 33 -4.77 -2.69 -3.43
C PHE A 33 -5.94 -2.77 -4.43
N ALA A 34 -5.74 -3.40 -5.59
CA ALA A 34 -6.80 -3.57 -6.58
C ALA A 34 -7.99 -4.38 -6.02
N SER A 35 -7.71 -5.48 -5.32
CA SER A 35 -8.74 -6.30 -4.68
C SER A 35 -9.50 -5.53 -3.60
N THR A 36 -8.81 -4.67 -2.84
CA THR A 36 -9.45 -3.83 -1.82
C THR A 36 -10.39 -2.81 -2.45
N ALA A 37 -9.96 -2.13 -3.53
CA ALA A 37 -10.82 -1.22 -4.29
C ALA A 37 -12.09 -1.91 -4.80
N GLN A 38 -11.95 -3.10 -5.41
CA GLN A 38 -13.09 -3.89 -5.89
C GLN A 38 -14.03 -4.29 -4.76
N LYS A 39 -13.50 -4.77 -3.62
CA LYS A 39 -14.33 -5.16 -2.46
C LYS A 39 -15.08 -3.97 -1.89
N LEU A 40 -14.45 -2.82 -1.76
CA LEU A 40 -15.10 -1.59 -1.30
C LEU A 40 -16.21 -1.15 -2.25
N GLN A 41 -16.02 -1.29 -3.56
CA GLN A 41 -17.04 -1.01 -4.55
C GLN A 41 -18.24 -1.98 -4.41
N GLN A 42 -17.98 -3.28 -4.23
CA GLN A 42 -19.01 -4.32 -4.06
C GLN A 42 -19.82 -4.18 -2.78
N LEU A 43 -19.17 -3.74 -1.68
CA LEU A 43 -19.85 -3.52 -0.39
C LEU A 43 -20.85 -2.36 -0.43
N GLY A 44 -20.71 -1.45 -1.40
CA GLY A 44 -21.55 -0.26 -1.47
C GLY A 44 -21.15 0.80 -0.43
N PRO A 45 -21.83 1.96 -0.47
CA PRO A 45 -21.51 3.05 0.43
C PRO A 45 -21.95 2.75 1.87
N PRO A 46 -21.15 3.12 2.89
CA PRO A 46 -21.57 3.01 4.28
C PRO A 46 -22.82 3.87 4.54
N ARG A 47 -23.67 3.42 5.46
CA ARG A 47 -24.91 4.11 5.86
C ARG A 47 -24.63 5.27 6.82
N ILE A 48 -23.90 6.26 6.35
CA ILE A 48 -23.53 7.48 7.08
C ILE A 48 -23.77 8.71 6.21
N THR A 49 -23.66 9.90 6.80
CA THR A 49 -23.63 11.14 6.04
C THR A 49 -22.48 11.11 5.04
N ASN A 50 -22.75 11.45 3.77
CA ASN A 50 -21.77 11.43 2.67
C ASN A 50 -21.14 10.04 2.41
N GLY A 51 -21.81 8.94 2.76
CA GLY A 51 -21.28 7.58 2.60
C GLY A 51 -20.80 7.24 1.18
N LYS A 52 -21.48 7.75 0.14
CA LYS A 52 -21.04 7.60 -1.26
C LYS A 52 -19.70 8.27 -1.52
N GLN A 53 -19.53 9.52 -1.10
CA GLN A 53 -18.27 10.24 -1.25
C GLN A 53 -17.13 9.53 -0.50
N VAL A 54 -17.42 8.99 0.68
CA VAL A 54 -16.48 8.18 1.46
C VAL A 54 -16.06 6.92 0.69
N GLN A 55 -17.02 6.19 0.12
CA GLN A 55 -16.75 5.01 -0.68
C GLN A 55 -15.90 5.38 -1.92
N ASP A 56 -16.31 6.39 -2.67
CA ASP A 56 -15.61 6.84 -3.88
C ASP A 56 -14.17 7.25 -3.57
N THR A 57 -13.95 7.96 -2.45
CA THR A 57 -12.62 8.36 -1.98
C THR A 57 -11.76 7.13 -1.67
N ALA A 58 -12.30 6.15 -0.94
CA ALA A 58 -11.56 4.94 -0.59
C ALA A 58 -11.26 4.06 -1.82
N VAL A 59 -12.24 3.86 -2.71
CA VAL A 59 -12.05 3.11 -3.96
C VAL A 59 -10.99 3.79 -4.84
N THR A 60 -11.05 5.12 -4.97
CA THR A 60 -10.07 5.90 -5.74
C THR A 60 -8.67 5.78 -5.13
N PHE A 61 -8.56 5.89 -3.80
CA PHE A 61 -7.29 5.70 -3.07
C PHE A 61 -6.65 4.36 -3.42
N PHE A 62 -7.39 3.26 -3.24
CA PHE A 62 -6.85 1.92 -3.44
C PHE A 62 -6.56 1.63 -4.93
N SER A 63 -7.35 2.18 -5.84
CA SER A 63 -7.11 2.07 -7.29
C SER A 63 -5.83 2.80 -7.70
N ASN A 64 -5.64 4.03 -7.23
CA ASN A 64 -4.45 4.83 -7.51
C ASN A 64 -3.19 4.21 -6.89
N ALA A 65 -3.30 3.65 -5.68
CA ALA A 65 -2.22 2.92 -5.04
C ALA A 65 -1.82 1.68 -5.87
N ALA A 66 -2.78 0.90 -6.37
CA ALA A 66 -2.52 -0.24 -7.24
C ALA A 66 -1.80 0.18 -8.54
N GLN A 67 -2.29 1.22 -9.21
CA GLN A 67 -1.68 1.75 -10.43
C GLN A 67 -0.25 2.23 -10.18
N THR A 68 -0.02 2.93 -9.09
CA THR A 68 1.31 3.47 -8.77
C THR A 68 2.30 2.34 -8.49
N VAL A 69 1.90 1.32 -7.73
CA VAL A 69 2.73 0.12 -7.53
C VAL A 69 3.04 -0.56 -8.86
N GLY A 70 2.07 -0.67 -9.78
CA GLY A 70 2.30 -1.23 -11.11
C GLY A 70 3.31 -0.44 -11.95
N ILE A 71 3.23 0.90 -11.91
CA ILE A 71 4.22 1.77 -12.57
C ILE A 71 5.62 1.54 -12.00
N GLN A 72 5.76 1.48 -10.67
CA GLN A 72 7.05 1.26 -10.04
C GLN A 72 7.60 -0.14 -10.30
N ARG A 73 6.73 -1.16 -10.32
CA ARG A 73 7.09 -2.52 -10.73
C ARG A 73 7.67 -2.53 -12.14
N THR A 74 7.01 -1.87 -13.10
CA THR A 74 7.50 -1.80 -14.49
C THR A 74 8.87 -1.13 -14.57
N LYS A 75 9.09 -0.04 -13.81
CA LYS A 75 10.41 0.61 -13.74
C LYS A 75 11.47 -0.30 -13.12
N LEU A 76 11.13 -1.00 -12.02
CA LEU A 76 12.00 -1.97 -11.37
C LEU A 76 12.36 -3.12 -12.31
N ALA A 77 11.38 -3.65 -13.05
CA ALA A 77 11.59 -4.74 -14.01
C ALA A 77 12.59 -4.33 -15.11
N GLY A 78 12.60 -3.04 -15.49
CA GLY A 78 13.53 -2.47 -16.45
C GLY A 78 14.93 -2.17 -15.93
N LEU A 79 15.19 -2.25 -14.61
CA LEU A 79 16.55 -2.08 -14.07
C LEU A 79 17.42 -3.30 -14.38
N ASP A 80 18.68 -3.09 -14.74
CA ASP A 80 19.66 -4.18 -14.76
C ASP A 80 20.13 -4.46 -13.33
N ALA A 81 20.02 -5.72 -12.90
CA ALA A 81 20.46 -6.13 -11.57
C ALA A 81 21.99 -6.19 -11.46
N ASN A 82 22.70 -6.30 -12.59
CA ASN A 82 24.16 -6.28 -12.63
C ASN A 82 24.74 -4.85 -12.67
N ASP A 83 23.87 -3.84 -12.76
CA ASP A 83 24.27 -2.45 -12.71
C ASP A 83 24.87 -2.13 -11.33
N PRO A 84 26.09 -1.56 -11.24
CA PRO A 84 26.69 -1.21 -9.97
C PRO A 84 25.86 -0.18 -9.18
N ASP A 85 25.00 0.59 -9.84
CA ASP A 85 24.04 1.52 -9.23
C ASP A 85 22.66 0.90 -8.99
N PHE A 86 22.46 -0.40 -9.18
CA PHE A 86 21.16 -1.07 -9.04
C PHE A 86 20.46 -0.73 -7.72
N VAL A 87 21.16 -0.86 -6.58
CA VAL A 87 20.58 -0.60 -5.26
C VAL A 87 20.17 0.87 -5.12
N ASN A 88 20.96 1.80 -5.66
CA ASN A 88 20.65 3.22 -5.64
C ASN A 88 19.43 3.55 -6.52
N LYS A 89 19.38 3.00 -7.74
CA LYS A 89 18.25 3.14 -8.67
C LYS A 89 16.98 2.52 -8.11
N ALA A 90 17.07 1.32 -7.53
CA ALA A 90 15.96 0.63 -6.89
C ALA A 90 15.46 1.37 -5.63
N SER A 91 16.35 1.96 -4.83
CA SER A 91 15.97 2.75 -3.65
C SER A 91 15.27 4.07 -4.01
N HIS A 92 15.56 4.62 -5.20
CA HIS A 92 14.89 5.82 -5.75
C HIS A 92 13.58 5.51 -6.48
N LEU A 93 13.24 4.23 -6.70
CA LEU A 93 11.88 3.81 -7.02
C LEU A 93 11.05 3.94 -5.75
N ALA A 94 10.79 5.19 -5.35
CA ALA A 94 10.01 5.51 -4.19
C ALA A 94 8.67 4.75 -4.27
N GLY A 95 8.31 4.11 -3.15
CA GLY A 95 6.96 3.60 -2.96
C GLY A 95 5.93 4.69 -3.29
N PRO A 96 4.68 4.31 -3.60
CA PRO A 96 3.66 5.28 -3.96
C PRO A 96 3.69 6.50 -3.04
N ASP A 97 3.61 7.72 -3.60
CA ASP A 97 3.33 8.90 -2.79
C ASP A 97 1.91 8.74 -2.26
N LEU A 98 1.84 8.09 -1.10
CA LEU A 98 0.62 7.90 -0.36
C LEU A 98 0.37 9.11 0.53
N GLY A 99 1.06 10.25 0.35
CA GLY A 99 0.95 11.41 1.24
C GLY A 99 -0.47 11.96 1.27
N ALA A 100 -0.95 12.45 0.12
CA ALA A 100 -2.32 12.94 -0.03
C ALA A 100 -3.36 11.83 0.29
N ALA A 101 -3.05 10.62 -0.16
CA ALA A 101 -3.89 9.45 -0.06
C ALA A 101 -4.06 9.00 1.41
N SER A 102 -2.99 9.07 2.21
CA SER A 102 -2.96 8.74 3.64
C SER A 102 -3.67 9.80 4.47
N THR A 103 -3.57 11.08 4.10
CA THR A 103 -4.37 12.14 4.73
C THR A 103 -5.87 11.89 4.52
N GLN A 104 -6.28 11.51 3.31
CA GLN A 104 -7.67 11.16 3.02
C GLN A 104 -8.14 9.94 3.83
N MET A 105 -7.32 8.89 3.91
CA MET A 105 -7.63 7.72 4.74
C MET A 105 -7.68 8.03 6.24
N GLN A 106 -6.80 8.90 6.74
CA GLN A 106 -6.83 9.36 8.13
C GLN A 106 -8.16 10.06 8.44
N GLN A 107 -8.61 10.96 7.56
CA GLN A 107 -9.91 11.63 7.71
C GLN A 107 -11.08 10.63 7.74
N LEU A 108 -11.01 9.55 6.96
CA LEU A 108 -12.00 8.47 6.99
C LEU A 108 -11.99 7.71 8.33
N THR A 109 -10.82 7.36 8.85
CA THR A 109 -10.70 6.66 10.14
C THR A 109 -11.05 7.52 11.34
N SER A 110 -10.88 8.84 11.23
CA SER A 110 -11.24 9.82 12.27
C SER A 110 -12.69 10.33 12.15
N ASN A 111 -13.45 9.90 11.14
CA ASN A 111 -14.86 10.24 11.01
C ASN A 111 -15.63 9.69 12.21
N LYS A 112 -16.43 10.54 12.86
CA LYS A 112 -17.13 10.23 14.12
C LYS A 112 -18.14 9.07 14.00
N GLU A 113 -18.73 8.91 12.81
CA GLU A 113 -19.70 7.86 12.49
C GLU A 113 -19.01 6.53 12.14
N LEU A 114 -17.77 6.57 11.60
CA LEU A 114 -17.01 5.37 11.22
C LEU A 114 -16.02 4.90 12.29
N ALA A 115 -15.52 5.80 13.13
CA ALA A 115 -14.53 5.51 14.17
C ALA A 115 -14.95 4.39 15.14
N PRO A 116 -16.23 4.25 15.53
CA PRO A 116 -16.68 3.11 16.34
C PRO A 116 -16.51 1.78 15.59
N ALA A 117 -16.87 1.73 14.31
CA ALA A 117 -16.73 0.54 13.47
C ALA A 117 -15.26 0.17 13.22
N PHE A 118 -14.40 1.16 12.99
CA PHE A 118 -12.96 0.93 12.88
C PHE A 118 -12.35 0.43 14.21
N ARG A 119 -12.83 0.91 15.36
CA ARG A 119 -12.35 0.45 16.68
C ARG A 119 -12.79 -0.96 17.03
N SER A 120 -13.96 -1.39 16.58
CA SER A 120 -14.50 -2.72 16.87
C SER A 120 -14.10 -3.79 15.85
N ALA A 121 -13.64 -3.39 14.65
CA ALA A 121 -13.17 -4.33 13.64
C ALA A 121 -11.85 -5.02 14.07
N PRO A 122 -11.82 -6.36 14.24
CA PRO A 122 -10.63 -7.07 14.73
C PRO A 122 -9.41 -6.87 13.84
N GLN A 123 -9.61 -6.79 12.52
CA GLN A 123 -8.50 -6.56 11.58
C GLN A 123 -7.89 -5.16 11.76
N CYS A 124 -8.70 -4.15 12.10
CA CYS A 124 -8.23 -2.78 12.34
C CYS A 124 -7.52 -2.66 13.69
N GLN A 125 -7.94 -3.44 14.70
CA GLN A 125 -7.22 -3.56 15.96
C GLN A 125 -5.82 -4.16 15.76
N GLN A 126 -5.73 -5.28 15.02
CA GLN A 126 -4.45 -5.92 14.70
C GLN A 126 -3.49 -4.99 13.95
N LEU A 127 -4.00 -4.24 12.97
CA LEU A 127 -3.23 -3.22 12.24
C LEU A 127 -2.69 -2.13 13.18
N SER A 128 -3.53 -1.61 14.08
CA SER A 128 -3.15 -0.58 15.04
C SER A 128 -2.04 -1.06 15.98
N SER A 129 -2.13 -2.31 16.45
CA SER A 129 -1.12 -2.95 17.30
C SER A 129 0.21 -3.17 16.57
N ALA A 130 0.16 -3.59 15.29
CA ALA A 130 1.36 -3.79 14.48
C ALA A 130 2.13 -2.49 14.19
N THR A 131 1.43 -1.35 14.05
CA THR A 131 2.05 -0.03 13.90
C THR A 131 2.53 0.60 15.21
N ALA A 132 1.92 0.25 16.35
CA ALA A 132 2.31 0.79 17.66
C ALA A 132 3.60 0.15 18.21
N GLY A 133 3.96 -1.06 17.78
CA GLY A 133 5.17 -1.77 18.18
C GLY A 133 6.46 -1.35 17.44
N HIS A 134 6.49 -0.20 16.77
CA HIS A 134 7.67 0.35 16.07
C HIS A 134 8.05 1.76 16.57
N ARG A 135 7.78 2.06 17.85
CA ARG A 135 8.36 3.21 18.56
C ARG A 135 9.41 2.75 19.54
#